data_AF-A0A2E4X405-F1
#
_entry.id   AF-A0A2E4X405-F1
#
_cell.length_a   1.000
_cell.length_b   1.000
_cell.length_c   1.000
_cell.angle_alpha   90.00
_cell.angle_beta   90.00
_cell.angle_gamma   90.00
#
_symmetry.space_group_name_H-M   'P 1'
#
loop_
_entity.id
_entity.type
_entity.pdbx_description
1 polymer ?
#
loop_
_entity_poly.entity_id
_entity_poly.type
_entity_poly.pdbx_seq_one_letter_code
_entity_poly.pdbx_strand_id
1 'polypeptide(L)'
;MAYYRVTWSFSAGAGQAEGYVDAMDLEHAVTIYRQSAKMNVLDVKVFDCQTDGKQCWSEREHEPVAVERVLRLDPTTDDLDPRQRKHRQRERENFIIRLGSRLEDERYKERQRFVVLGLSGDLATVGWSSLGFTMPALFVKSPITCLDAGIIKTKPKRGIQLFDRIRRTKELYHSLKCTFDEVNPSLAVVRIPSSRLSPKNRSQFECFEKALRRVTANRNLNLVYKTQRQIKSEITGKARVNARDLFTEVRKIGDATKALGGLRTKRELSHASWAIGAAASFIKGV
;
A
#
# COMPACT_ATOMS: atom_id res chain seq x y z
N MET A 1 5.63 -0.95 22.00
CA MET A 1 5.26 0.16 21.08
C MET A 1 5.50 1.47 21.82
N ALA A 2 6.39 2.34 21.32
CA ALA A 2 6.68 3.62 21.99
C ALA A 2 5.57 4.63 21.69
N TYR A 3 5.05 5.28 22.73
CA TYR A 3 4.04 6.33 22.61
C TYR A 3 4.61 7.65 23.12
N TYR A 4 4.29 8.73 22.43
CA TYR A 4 4.68 10.07 22.82
C TYR A 4 3.46 10.83 23.33
N ARG A 5 3.58 11.46 24.49
CA ARG A 5 2.60 12.47 24.92
C ARG A 5 2.97 13.78 24.25
N VAL A 6 2.04 14.36 23.51
CA VAL A 6 2.19 15.66 22.87
C VAL A 6 1.27 16.64 23.56
N THR A 7 1.83 17.79 23.91
CA THR A 7 1.18 18.85 24.68
C THR A 7 1.25 20.11 23.84
N TRP A 8 0.11 20.74 23.61
CA TRP A 8 0.00 21.96 22.81
C TRP A 8 -0.38 23.13 23.70
N SER A 9 0.41 24.20 23.63
CA SER A 9 0.10 25.48 24.27
C SER A 9 -0.41 26.46 23.22
N PHE A 10 -1.55 27.10 23.50
CA PHE A 10 -2.19 28.05 22.60
C PHE A 10 -2.07 29.48 23.16
N SER A 11 -2.25 30.50 22.31
CA SER A 11 -2.24 31.90 22.72
C SER A 11 -3.20 32.19 23.87
N ALA A 12 -2.84 33.18 24.71
CA ALA A 12 -3.48 33.52 25.97
C ALA A 12 -5.02 33.38 25.94
N GLY A 13 -5.54 32.44 26.74
CA GLY A 13 -6.98 32.18 26.94
C GLY A 13 -7.49 30.84 26.40
N ALA A 14 -6.76 30.14 25.52
CA ALA A 14 -7.25 28.90 24.88
C ALA A 14 -6.86 27.59 25.61
N GLY A 15 -6.14 27.68 26.73
CA GLY A 15 -5.76 26.51 27.55
C GLY A 15 -4.64 25.66 26.94
N GLN A 16 -4.45 24.48 27.50
CA GLN A 16 -3.54 23.45 26.99
C GLN A 16 -4.35 22.25 26.50
N ALA A 17 -3.92 21.62 25.42
CA ALA A 17 -4.45 20.34 24.97
C ALA A 17 -3.36 19.27 25.07
N GLU A 18 -3.76 18.04 25.39
CA GLU A 18 -2.85 16.89 25.46
C GLU A 18 -3.37 15.74 24.60
N GLY A 19 -2.46 14.98 23.98
CA GLY A 19 -2.79 13.81 23.19
C GLY A 19 -1.63 12.82 23.14
N TYR A 20 -1.95 11.54 23.01
CA TYR A 20 -0.96 10.47 22.87
C TYR A 20 -0.89 10.04 21.42
N VAL A 21 0.31 10.08 20.83
CA VAL A 21 0.56 9.67 19.46
C VAL A 21 1.62 8.57 19.44
N ASP A 22 1.43 7.59 18.57
CA ASP A 22 2.47 6.60 18.29
C ASP A 22 3.69 7.30 17.67
N ALA A 23 4.89 6.78 17.93
CA ALA A 23 6.12 7.16 17.24
C ALA A 23 5.97 7.29 15.72
N MET A 24 5.17 6.40 15.11
CA MET A 24 4.90 6.41 13.68
C MET A 24 4.06 7.60 13.20
N ASP A 25 3.32 8.25 14.09
CA ASP A 25 2.39 9.33 13.78
C ASP A 25 2.89 10.71 14.22
N LEU A 26 3.99 10.79 14.98
CA LEU A 26 4.47 12.03 15.60
C LEU A 26 4.80 13.11 14.56
N GLU A 27 5.56 12.77 13.53
CA GLU A 27 5.96 13.72 12.46
C GLU A 27 4.74 14.20 11.66
N HIS A 28 3.76 13.32 11.43
CA HIS A 28 2.55 13.64 10.69
C HIS A 28 1.58 14.48 11.52
N ALA A 29 1.46 14.20 12.81
CA ALA A 29 0.69 14.99 13.76
C ALA A 29 1.26 16.41 13.84
N VAL A 30 2.56 16.56 14.12
CA VAL A 30 3.22 17.87 14.21
C VAL A 30 3.06 18.66 12.90
N THR A 31 3.20 18.00 11.74
CA THR A 31 3.07 18.65 10.42
C THR A 31 1.64 19.11 10.12
N ILE A 32 0.64 18.26 10.34
CA ILE A 32 -0.77 18.60 10.10
C ILE A 32 -1.22 19.74 11.02
N TYR A 33 -0.79 19.73 12.28
CA TYR A 33 -1.14 20.77 13.23
C TYR A 33 -0.47 22.12 12.92
N ARG A 34 0.81 22.13 12.50
CA ARG A 34 1.49 23.36 12.03
C ARG A 34 0.86 23.93 10.75
N GLN A 35 0.40 23.08 9.84
CA GLN A 35 -0.30 23.50 8.62
C GLN A 35 -1.75 23.96 8.88
N SER A 36 -2.32 23.58 10.02
CA SER A 36 -3.61 24.07 10.50
C SER A 36 -3.44 25.45 11.14
N ALA A 37 -2.95 26.41 10.34
CA ALA A 37 -2.60 27.80 10.69
C ALA A 37 -3.78 28.68 11.15
N LYS A 38 -4.82 28.10 11.76
CA LYS A 38 -5.97 28.81 12.33
C LYS A 38 -5.96 28.83 13.87
N MET A 39 -5.05 28.10 14.51
CA MET A 39 -4.88 28.16 15.97
C MET A 39 -3.46 28.63 16.26
N ASN A 40 -3.34 29.74 16.99
CA ASN A 40 -2.06 30.32 17.43
C ASN A 40 -1.39 29.40 18.44
N VAL A 41 -0.81 28.29 17.97
CA VAL A 41 -0.02 27.37 18.78
C VAL A 41 1.31 28.04 19.09
N LEU A 42 1.55 28.32 20.36
CA LEU A 42 2.77 28.95 20.85
C LEU A 42 3.89 27.94 21.01
N ASP A 43 3.57 26.72 21.44
CA ASP A 43 4.56 25.71 21.78
C ASP A 43 4.02 24.27 21.65
N VAL A 44 4.89 23.32 21.32
CA VAL A 44 4.59 21.88 21.20
C VAL A 44 5.64 21.09 21.96
N LYS A 45 5.23 20.47 23.08
CA LYS A 45 6.09 19.67 23.93
C LYS A 45 5.83 18.19 23.74
N VAL A 46 6.88 17.41 23.47
CA VAL A 46 6.82 15.97 23.23
C VAL A 46 7.53 15.25 24.37
N PHE A 47 6.83 14.31 25.00
CA PHE A 47 7.34 13.51 26.09
C PHE A 47 7.42 12.04 25.66
N ASP A 48 8.56 11.41 25.90
CA ASP A 48 8.74 9.97 25.70
C ASP A 48 8.06 9.20 26.85
N CYS A 49 7.16 8.27 26.52
CA CYS A 49 6.38 7.53 27.49
C CYS A 49 6.51 6.00 27.23
N GLN A 50 6.77 5.23 28.28
CA GLN A 50 6.89 3.78 28.18
C GLN A 50 5.55 3.06 27.96
N THR A 51 5.64 1.83 27.47
CA THR A 51 4.59 0.93 26.94
C THR A 51 3.38 0.68 27.83
N ASP A 52 3.43 1.03 29.12
CA ASP A 52 2.34 0.82 30.09
C ASP A 52 1.61 2.12 30.48
N GLY A 53 1.88 3.22 29.77
CA GLY A 53 0.94 4.33 29.61
C GLY A 53 0.77 5.31 30.79
N LYS A 54 1.65 5.33 31.81
CA LYS A 54 1.48 6.26 32.96
C LYS A 54 2.72 6.98 33.49
N GLN A 55 3.92 6.75 32.96
CA GLN A 55 5.11 7.52 33.36
C GLN A 55 5.87 8.02 32.12
N CYS A 56 6.04 9.33 32.03
CA CYS A 56 6.84 10.00 31.01
C CYS A 56 8.10 10.56 31.68
N TRP A 57 9.28 10.28 31.12
CA TRP A 57 10.54 10.32 31.86
C TRP A 57 11.41 11.55 31.59
N SER A 58 11.17 12.27 30.48
CA SER A 58 11.93 13.48 30.18
C SER A 58 11.18 14.39 29.22
N GLU A 59 11.13 15.68 29.54
CA GLU A 59 10.77 16.74 28.62
C GLU A 59 11.96 16.99 27.68
N ARG A 60 11.76 16.84 26.37
CA ARG A 60 12.75 17.26 25.38
C ARG A 60 12.19 18.46 24.64
N GLU A 61 12.79 19.63 24.84
CA GLU A 61 12.63 20.76 23.91
C GLU A 61 13.31 20.35 22.60
N HIS A 62 12.52 19.98 21.60
CA HIS A 62 13.03 19.65 20.29
C HIS A 62 13.23 20.93 19.48
N GLU A 63 14.46 21.45 19.45
CA GLU A 63 14.96 22.18 18.28
C GLU A 63 14.75 21.30 17.03
N PRO A 64 14.59 21.89 15.82
CA PRO A 64 14.24 21.16 14.61
C PRO A 64 15.36 20.20 14.20
N VAL A 65 15.34 19.00 14.79
CA VAL A 65 16.25 17.91 14.44
C VAL A 65 15.81 17.34 13.10
N ALA A 66 16.70 17.45 12.12
CA ALA A 66 16.58 16.77 10.84
C ALA A 66 16.21 15.28 11.06
N VAL A 67 15.21 14.83 10.30
CA VAL A 67 14.44 13.59 10.41
C VAL A 67 15.27 12.29 10.21
N GLU A 68 16.60 12.33 10.35
CA GLU A 68 17.48 11.23 9.97
C GLU A 68 17.83 10.20 11.06
N ARG A 69 17.47 10.41 12.35
CA ARG A 69 17.97 9.51 13.42
C ARG A 69 16.97 8.59 14.12
N VAL A 70 15.68 8.59 13.75
CA VAL A 70 14.69 7.68 14.38
C VAL A 70 14.34 6.52 13.43
N LEU A 71 15.38 5.77 13.01
CA LEU A 71 15.23 4.54 12.23
C LEU A 71 16.14 3.43 12.78
N ARG A 72 16.19 3.25 14.09
CA ARG A 72 16.65 1.99 14.70
C ARG A 72 15.88 1.79 15.99
N LEU A 73 14.95 0.84 15.96
CA LEU A 73 14.49 -0.02 17.05
C LEU A 73 13.17 -0.64 16.59
N ASP A 74 13.30 -1.82 15.99
CA ASP A 74 12.21 -2.76 15.74
C ASP A 74 12.20 -3.71 16.94
N PRO A 75 11.26 -3.63 17.90
CA PRO A 75 11.04 -4.72 18.81
C PRO A 75 10.11 -5.72 18.12
N THR A 76 10.68 -6.89 17.90
CA THR A 76 10.05 -8.13 17.44
C THR A 76 8.70 -8.39 18.10
N THR A 77 7.82 -9.03 17.33
CA THR A 77 6.44 -9.40 17.63
C THR A 77 6.24 -10.45 18.75
N ASP A 78 7.13 -10.55 19.72
CA ASP A 78 7.13 -11.66 20.68
C ASP A 78 6.19 -11.52 21.89
N ASP A 79 5.64 -10.33 22.16
CA ASP A 79 4.82 -10.10 23.37
C ASP A 79 3.30 -9.99 23.13
N LEU A 80 2.77 -10.62 22.09
CA LEU A 80 1.31 -10.67 21.90
C LEU A 80 0.73 -11.98 22.43
N ASP A 81 -0.24 -11.86 23.36
CA ASP A 81 -1.12 -12.94 23.83
C ASP A 81 -1.64 -13.78 22.63
N PRO A 82 -1.58 -15.12 22.69
CA PRO A 82 -2.07 -16.03 21.66
C PRO A 82 -3.49 -15.70 21.13
N ARG A 83 -4.38 -15.17 21.96
CA ARG A 83 -5.75 -14.78 21.55
C ARG A 83 -5.74 -13.53 20.67
N GLN A 84 -4.88 -12.56 20.97
CA GLN A 84 -4.72 -11.34 20.17
C GLN A 84 -4.01 -11.63 18.84
N ARG A 85 -3.05 -12.57 18.82
CA ARG A 85 -2.44 -13.09 17.58
C ARG A 85 -3.52 -13.71 16.68
N LYS A 86 -4.38 -14.58 17.21
CA LYS A 86 -5.44 -15.26 16.46
C LYS A 86 -6.52 -14.30 15.95
N HIS A 87 -6.88 -13.27 16.72
CA HIS A 87 -7.82 -12.22 16.30
C HIS A 87 -7.24 -11.35 15.17
N ARG A 88 -6.00 -10.85 15.33
CA ARG A 88 -5.34 -10.06 14.28
C ARG A 88 -5.07 -10.88 13.02
N GLN A 89 -4.81 -12.18 13.14
CA GLN A 89 -4.66 -13.09 11.99
C GLN A 89 -5.99 -13.25 11.24
N ARG A 90 -7.11 -13.45 11.94
CA ARG A 90 -8.46 -13.47 11.33
C ARG A 90 -8.85 -12.13 10.71
N GLU A 91 -8.49 -11.01 11.32
CA GLU A 91 -8.68 -9.68 10.71
C GLU A 91 -7.85 -9.52 9.44
N ARG A 92 -6.56 -9.92 9.45
CA ARG A 92 -5.68 -9.91 8.27
C ARG A 92 -6.25 -10.76 7.12
N GLU A 93 -6.77 -11.95 7.42
CA GLU A 93 -7.40 -12.84 6.43
C GLU A 93 -8.70 -12.27 5.85
N ASN A 94 -9.43 -11.44 6.61
CA ASN A 94 -10.69 -10.81 6.14
C ASN A 94 -10.49 -9.60 5.21
N PHE A 95 -9.29 -8.99 5.18
CA PHE A 95 -9.02 -7.82 4.33
C PHE A 95 -8.51 -8.17 2.93
N ILE A 96 -7.93 -9.36 2.76
CA ILE A 96 -7.44 -9.86 1.47
C ILE A 96 -8.43 -10.90 0.97
N ILE A 97 -9.27 -10.53 0.00
CA ILE A 97 -10.10 -11.52 -0.71
C ILE A 97 -9.17 -12.28 -1.64
N ARG A 98 -8.70 -13.45 -1.18
CA ARG A 98 -7.86 -14.38 -1.93
C ARG A 98 -8.67 -15.14 -2.97
N LEU A 99 -8.07 -15.42 -4.12
CA LEU A 99 -8.57 -16.36 -5.10
C LEU A 99 -7.49 -17.43 -5.28
N GLY A 100 -7.82 -18.70 -4.97
CA GLY A 100 -6.87 -19.82 -5.06
C GLY A 100 -6.29 -19.96 -6.48
N SER A 101 -5.10 -20.53 -6.70
CA SER A 101 -4.49 -21.70 -6.06
C SER A 101 -2.97 -21.53 -5.99
N ARG A 102 -2.34 -21.80 -4.83
CA ARG A 102 -0.91 -22.13 -4.78
C ARG A 102 -0.69 -23.32 -5.72
N LEU A 103 -0.03 -23.10 -6.84
CA LEU A 103 0.54 -24.17 -7.64
C LEU A 103 1.73 -24.71 -6.84
N GLU A 104 1.46 -25.65 -5.95
CA GLU A 104 2.47 -26.56 -5.42
C GLU A 104 2.86 -27.50 -6.55
N ASP A 105 3.72 -27.02 -7.44
CA ASP A 105 4.31 -27.84 -8.48
C ASP A 105 5.82 -27.89 -8.22
N GLU A 106 6.21 -28.87 -7.42
CA GLU A 106 7.59 -29.09 -6.93
C GLU A 106 8.62 -29.33 -8.05
N ARG A 107 8.20 -29.42 -9.32
CA ARG A 107 9.07 -29.62 -10.49
C ARG A 107 9.68 -28.33 -11.07
N TYR A 108 9.45 -27.16 -10.47
CA TYR A 108 9.87 -25.85 -11.01
C TYR A 108 11.03 -25.17 -10.28
N LYS A 109 12.00 -25.93 -9.74
CA LYS A 109 13.01 -25.44 -8.78
C LYS A 109 14.31 -24.78 -9.34
N GLU A 110 14.52 -24.59 -10.64
CA GLU A 110 15.87 -24.15 -11.11
C GLU A 110 15.98 -22.99 -12.11
N ARG A 111 14.90 -22.24 -12.39
CA ARG A 111 15.04 -20.97 -13.14
C ARG A 111 14.75 -19.80 -12.21
N GLN A 112 15.65 -18.80 -12.15
CA GLN A 112 15.39 -17.53 -11.49
C GLN A 112 14.11 -16.93 -12.08
N ARG A 113 12.99 -17.13 -11.40
CA ARG A 113 11.69 -16.58 -11.78
C ARG A 113 11.63 -15.16 -11.26
N PHE A 114 11.57 -14.22 -12.18
CA PHE A 114 11.31 -12.84 -11.87
C PHE A 114 9.81 -12.69 -11.64
N VAL A 115 9.44 -12.13 -10.49
CA VAL A 115 8.04 -11.90 -10.11
C VAL A 115 7.77 -10.40 -10.17
N VAL A 116 6.79 -10.02 -10.98
CA VAL A 116 6.34 -8.63 -11.12
C VAL A 116 5.00 -8.47 -10.43
N LEU A 117 4.94 -7.56 -9.45
CA LEU A 117 3.68 -7.17 -8.81
C LEU A 117 3.02 -6.03 -9.58
N GLY A 118 1.84 -6.27 -10.13
CA GLY A 118 1.00 -5.23 -10.73
C GLY A 118 0.07 -4.63 -9.69
N LEU A 119 -0.10 -3.31 -9.69
CA LEU A 119 -0.99 -2.58 -8.77
C LEU A 119 -1.85 -1.56 -9.51
N SER A 120 -3.13 -1.50 -9.16
CA SER A 120 -4.07 -0.54 -9.73
C SER A 120 -5.21 -0.22 -8.77
N GLY A 121 -5.26 1.02 -8.28
CA GLY A 121 -6.31 1.36 -7.33
C GLY A 121 -6.30 2.79 -6.84
N ASP A 122 -7.09 2.95 -5.78
CA ASP A 122 -7.21 4.13 -4.96
C ASP A 122 -7.24 3.68 -3.48
N LEU A 123 -7.43 4.62 -2.55
CA LEU A 123 -7.52 4.31 -1.12
C LEU A 123 -8.57 3.23 -0.79
N ALA A 124 -9.66 3.13 -1.55
CA ALA A 124 -10.79 2.26 -1.26
C ALA A 124 -10.64 0.85 -1.82
N THR A 125 -10.15 0.75 -3.04
CA THR A 125 -10.02 -0.53 -3.73
C THR A 125 -8.73 -0.55 -4.53
N VAL A 126 -7.88 -1.53 -4.22
CA VAL A 126 -6.64 -1.78 -4.95
C VAL A 126 -6.69 -3.18 -5.55
N GLY A 127 -6.61 -3.25 -6.87
CA GLY A 127 -6.29 -4.48 -7.58
C GLY A 127 -4.80 -4.75 -7.51
N TRP A 128 -4.47 -6.02 -7.29
CA TRP A 128 -3.10 -6.51 -7.31
C TRP A 128 -3.01 -7.76 -8.17
N SER A 129 -1.83 -8.04 -8.70
CA SER A 129 -1.54 -9.27 -9.44
C SER A 129 -0.07 -9.63 -9.35
N SER A 130 0.27 -10.91 -9.31
CA SER A 130 1.65 -11.38 -9.42
C SER A 130 1.83 -12.13 -10.75
N LEU A 131 2.81 -11.72 -11.53
CA LEU A 131 3.16 -12.35 -12.80
C LEU A 131 4.59 -12.89 -12.71
N GLY A 132 4.76 -14.16 -13.05
CA GLY A 132 6.06 -14.80 -13.16
C GLY A 132 6.52 -14.87 -14.60
N PHE A 133 7.81 -14.65 -14.83
CA PHE A 133 8.48 -14.95 -16.09
C PHE A 133 9.92 -15.40 -15.83
N THR A 134 10.50 -16.13 -16.78
CA THR A 134 11.89 -16.60 -16.70
C THR A 134 12.79 -15.76 -17.60
N MET A 135 13.93 -15.32 -17.07
CA MET A 135 14.99 -14.74 -17.91
C MET A 135 15.82 -15.87 -18.58
N PRO A 136 16.38 -15.65 -19.78
CA PRO A 136 16.28 -14.42 -20.58
C PRO A 136 15.03 -14.44 -21.47
N ALA A 137 14.03 -13.64 -21.13
CA ALA A 137 12.87 -13.42 -22.00
C ALA A 137 13.26 -12.72 -23.32
N LEU A 138 14.49 -12.18 -23.38
CA LEU A 138 15.09 -11.46 -24.51
C LEU A 138 15.42 -12.33 -25.74
N PHE A 139 15.54 -13.66 -25.60
CA PHE A 139 15.92 -14.53 -26.73
C PHE A 139 14.86 -15.58 -27.11
N VAL A 140 13.90 -15.85 -26.22
CA VAL A 140 12.80 -16.77 -26.46
C VAL A 140 11.58 -16.15 -25.81
N LYS A 141 10.46 -16.05 -26.53
CA LYS A 141 9.14 -15.58 -26.07
C LYS A 141 8.71 -16.32 -24.80
N SER A 142 9.29 -15.93 -23.66
CA SER A 142 9.11 -16.65 -22.42
C SER A 142 7.66 -16.45 -21.99
N PRO A 143 6.92 -17.54 -21.71
CA PRO A 143 5.52 -17.43 -21.38
C PRO A 143 5.38 -16.61 -20.10
N ILE A 144 4.52 -15.59 -20.16
CA ILE A 144 4.11 -14.80 -19.00
C ILE A 144 2.99 -15.57 -18.31
N THR A 145 3.20 -15.95 -17.06
CA THR A 145 2.19 -16.66 -16.26
C THR A 145 1.66 -15.75 -15.17
N CYS A 146 0.34 -15.57 -15.11
CA CYS A 146 -0.31 -14.94 -13.96
C CYS A 146 -0.36 -15.96 -12.82
N LEU A 147 0.38 -15.70 -11.74
CA LEU A 147 0.45 -16.60 -10.60
C LEU A 147 -0.76 -16.40 -9.67
N ASP A 148 -1.12 -15.14 -9.43
CA ASP A 148 -2.28 -14.77 -8.61
C ASP A 148 -2.77 -13.36 -8.95
N ALA A 149 -4.03 -13.06 -8.66
CA ALA A 149 -4.62 -11.73 -8.75
C ALA A 149 -5.76 -11.57 -7.74
N GLY A 150 -5.89 -10.37 -7.19
CA GLY A 150 -6.90 -10.12 -6.16
C GLY A 150 -7.19 -8.65 -5.94
N ILE A 151 -7.94 -8.42 -4.86
CA ILE A 151 -8.39 -7.09 -4.47
C ILE A 151 -8.15 -6.88 -2.98
N ILE A 152 -7.57 -5.72 -2.64
CA ILE A 152 -7.52 -5.16 -1.30
C ILE A 152 -8.66 -4.15 -1.18
N LYS A 153 -9.45 -4.24 -0.11
CA LYS A 153 -10.55 -3.30 0.16
C LYS A 153 -10.38 -2.65 1.53
N THR A 154 -10.46 -1.33 1.58
CA THR A 154 -10.61 -0.61 2.85
C THR A 154 -12.05 -0.13 2.99
N LYS A 155 -12.72 -0.51 4.08
CA LYS A 155 -14.12 -0.17 4.31
C LYS A 155 -14.20 1.25 4.89
N PRO A 156 -15.02 2.17 4.34
CA PRO A 156 -15.28 3.44 5.01
C PRO A 156 -16.07 3.20 6.30
N LYS A 157 -15.74 3.95 7.37
CA LYS A 157 -16.62 4.07 8.55
C LYS A 157 -17.51 5.31 8.41
N ARG A 158 -18.74 5.23 8.93
CA ARG A 158 -19.62 6.41 9.05
C ARG A 158 -19.03 7.33 10.12
N GLY A 159 -18.79 8.62 9.81
CA GLY A 159 -18.20 9.59 10.75
C GLY A 159 -17.24 10.61 10.12
N ILE A 160 -16.38 11.22 10.94
CA ILE A 160 -15.43 12.28 10.55
C ILE A 160 -14.47 11.77 9.45
N GLN A 161 -14.53 12.41 8.28
CA GLN A 161 -13.87 11.95 7.05
C GLN A 161 -12.34 11.90 7.14
N LEU A 162 -11.72 12.75 7.97
CA LEU A 162 -10.25 12.84 8.07
C LEU A 162 -9.66 11.64 8.84
N PHE A 163 -10.21 11.32 10.02
CA PHE A 163 -9.78 10.16 10.81
C PHE A 163 -10.04 8.85 10.05
N ASP A 164 -11.14 8.77 9.28
CA ASP A 164 -11.40 7.63 8.40
C ASP A 164 -10.31 7.46 7.36
N ARG A 165 -9.83 8.56 6.76
CA ARG A 165 -8.77 8.53 5.74
C ARG A 165 -7.45 8.00 6.32
N ILE A 166 -7.01 8.51 7.46
CA ILE A 166 -5.77 8.05 8.13
C ILE A 166 -5.85 6.56 8.45
N ARG A 167 -6.95 6.14 9.09
CA ARG A 167 -7.19 4.72 9.41
C ARG A 167 -7.12 3.85 8.16
N ARG A 168 -7.79 4.24 7.08
CA ARG A 168 -7.82 3.46 5.84
C ARG A 168 -6.46 3.42 5.15
N THR A 169 -5.67 4.48 5.24
CA THR A 169 -4.28 4.48 4.74
C THR A 169 -3.43 3.48 5.52
N LYS A 170 -3.61 3.37 6.85
CA LYS A 170 -2.94 2.35 7.68
C LYS A 170 -3.39 0.93 7.33
N GLU A 171 -4.70 0.71 7.17
CA GLU A 171 -5.25 -0.59 6.72
C GLU A 171 -4.69 -0.99 5.36
N LEU A 172 -4.63 -0.04 4.43
CA LEU A 172 -4.06 -0.24 3.11
C LEU A 172 -2.57 -0.55 3.17
N TYR A 173 -1.80 0.19 3.98
CA TYR A 173 -0.38 -0.08 4.21
C TYR A 173 -0.16 -1.52 4.72
N HIS A 174 -0.90 -1.96 5.74
CA HIS A 174 -0.75 -3.31 6.28
C HIS A 174 -1.13 -4.38 5.26
N SER A 175 -2.19 -4.14 4.49
CA SER A 175 -2.63 -5.08 3.45
C SER A 175 -1.61 -5.20 2.33
N LEU A 176 -1.09 -4.06 1.85
CA LEU A 176 0.00 -4.03 0.87
C LEU A 176 1.26 -4.70 1.41
N LYS A 177 1.65 -4.45 2.67
CA LYS A 177 2.79 -5.11 3.30
C LYS A 177 2.63 -6.63 3.25
N CYS A 178 1.47 -7.16 3.64
CA CYS A 178 1.19 -8.60 3.58
C CYS A 178 1.26 -9.12 2.14
N THR A 179 0.67 -8.41 1.17
CA THR A 179 0.75 -8.80 -0.24
C THR A 179 2.20 -8.83 -0.75
N PHE A 180 3.02 -7.84 -0.39
CA PHE A 180 4.43 -7.83 -0.77
C PHE A 180 5.22 -8.95 -0.06
N ASP A 181 4.94 -9.26 1.20
CA ASP A 181 5.56 -10.39 1.94
C ASP A 181 5.21 -11.73 1.30
N GLU A 182 3.94 -11.92 0.92
CA GLU A 182 3.46 -13.16 0.31
C GLU A 182 3.99 -13.35 -1.12
N VAL A 183 4.00 -12.28 -1.93
CA VAL A 183 4.42 -12.35 -3.34
C VAL A 183 5.95 -12.31 -3.48
N ASN A 184 6.64 -11.62 -2.57
CA ASN A 184 8.08 -11.33 -2.65
C ASN A 184 8.53 -10.87 -4.05
N PRO A 185 7.94 -9.77 -4.58
CA PRO A 185 8.17 -9.38 -5.97
C PRO A 185 9.57 -8.82 -6.18
N SER A 186 10.15 -9.06 -7.36
CA SER A 186 11.42 -8.45 -7.79
C SER A 186 11.23 -6.96 -8.14
N LEU A 187 10.04 -6.57 -8.58
CA LEU A 187 9.65 -5.18 -8.84
C LEU A 187 8.14 -5.01 -8.78
N ALA A 188 7.67 -3.78 -8.60
CA ALA A 188 6.24 -3.47 -8.65
C ALA A 188 5.91 -2.40 -9.71
N VAL A 189 4.86 -2.65 -10.48
CA VAL A 189 4.36 -1.76 -11.54
C VAL A 189 3.01 -1.20 -11.12
N VAL A 190 2.90 0.12 -11.10
CA VAL A 190 1.75 0.85 -10.60
C VAL A 190 1.06 1.58 -11.75
N ARG A 191 -0.23 1.34 -11.93
CA ARG A 191 -1.03 2.13 -12.86
C ARG A 191 -1.30 3.52 -12.27
N ILE A 192 -0.83 4.56 -12.97
CA ILE A 192 -1.21 5.94 -12.69
C ILE A 192 -2.61 6.20 -13.27
N PRO A 193 -3.53 6.83 -12.51
CA PRO A 193 -4.79 7.29 -13.05
C PRO A 193 -4.62 8.37 -14.13
N SER A 194 -5.69 8.68 -14.87
CA SER A 194 -5.69 9.76 -15.85
C SER A 194 -5.42 11.12 -15.18
N SER A 195 -4.79 12.05 -15.87
CA SER A 195 -4.56 13.42 -15.36
C SER A 195 -5.85 14.18 -15.05
N ARG A 196 -6.99 13.77 -15.63
CA ARG A 196 -8.32 14.37 -15.42
C ARG A 196 -9.08 13.78 -14.23
N LEU A 197 -8.40 13.50 -13.12
CA LEU A 197 -9.09 13.06 -11.89
C LEU A 197 -9.76 14.24 -11.19
N SER A 198 -10.93 13.96 -10.59
CA SER A 198 -11.52 14.90 -9.62
C SER A 198 -10.56 15.09 -8.42
N PRO A 199 -10.58 16.25 -7.74
CA PRO A 199 -9.73 16.49 -6.57
C PRO A 199 -9.85 15.41 -5.49
N LYS A 200 -11.08 14.88 -5.30
CA LYS A 200 -11.35 13.76 -4.38
C LYS A 200 -10.60 12.49 -4.77
N ASN A 201 -10.65 12.10 -6.05
CA ASN A 201 -9.98 10.89 -6.52
C ASN A 201 -8.45 11.04 -6.53
N ARG A 202 -7.96 12.25 -6.84
CA ARG A 202 -6.53 12.57 -6.74
C ARG A 202 -6.01 12.39 -5.31
N SER A 203 -6.71 12.95 -4.34
CA SER A 203 -6.34 12.82 -2.93
C SER A 203 -6.41 11.36 -2.42
N GLN A 204 -7.36 10.55 -2.92
CA GLN A 204 -7.40 9.12 -2.62
C GLN A 204 -6.22 8.36 -3.22
N PHE A 205 -5.80 8.71 -4.43
CA PHE A 205 -4.62 8.12 -5.06
C PHE A 205 -3.33 8.49 -4.31
N GLU A 206 -3.19 9.75 -3.88
CA GLU A 206 -2.05 10.19 -3.05
C GLU A 206 -1.93 9.41 -1.74
N CYS A 207 -3.06 9.06 -1.10
CA CYS A 207 -3.05 8.21 0.09
C CYS A 207 -2.58 6.78 -0.22
N PHE A 208 -3.04 6.21 -1.34
CA PHE A 208 -2.56 4.92 -1.83
C PHE A 208 -1.05 4.96 -2.13
N GLU A 209 -0.57 5.99 -2.80
CA GLU A 209 0.84 6.15 -3.15
C GLU A 209 1.72 6.28 -1.90
N LYS A 210 1.28 7.05 -0.89
CA LYS A 210 1.97 7.14 0.40
C LYS A 210 2.09 5.79 1.10
N ALA A 211 0.99 5.02 1.16
CA ALA A 211 1.01 3.67 1.73
C ALA A 211 1.98 2.76 0.96
N LEU A 212 1.96 2.82 -0.38
CA LEU A 212 2.82 2.00 -1.23
C LEU A 212 4.31 2.36 -1.06
N ARG A 213 4.67 3.65 -1.13
CA ARG A 213 6.05 4.11 -0.95
C ARG A 213 6.61 3.66 0.40
N ARG A 214 5.80 3.65 1.46
CA ARG A 214 6.21 3.17 2.77
C ARG A 214 6.48 1.66 2.79
N VAL A 215 5.70 0.86 2.05
CA VAL A 215 5.94 -0.59 1.92
C VAL A 215 7.23 -0.86 1.14
N THR A 216 7.49 -0.11 0.08
CA THR A 216 8.66 -0.35 -0.79
C THR A 216 9.96 0.22 -0.25
N ALA A 217 9.92 1.33 0.49
CA ALA A 217 11.10 1.90 1.15
C ALA A 217 11.77 0.91 2.10
N ASN A 218 10.98 0.10 2.81
CA ASN A 218 11.50 -0.92 3.73
C ASN A 218 12.13 -2.13 3.02
N ARG A 219 12.06 -2.21 1.68
CA ARG A 219 12.47 -3.40 0.90
C ARG A 219 13.44 -3.08 -0.23
N ASN A 220 13.85 -1.83 -0.40
CA ASN A 220 14.65 -1.38 -1.55
C ASN A 220 14.06 -1.83 -2.90
N LEU A 221 12.73 -1.87 -3.02
CA LEU A 221 12.03 -2.30 -4.23
C LEU A 221 11.77 -1.14 -5.19
N ASN A 222 12.09 -1.35 -6.46
CA ASN A 222 11.82 -0.40 -7.53
C ASN A 222 10.33 -0.34 -7.87
N LEU A 223 9.80 0.89 -7.92
CA LEU A 223 8.45 1.18 -8.38
C LEU A 223 8.49 1.73 -9.81
N VAL A 224 7.79 1.06 -10.73
CA VAL A 224 7.61 1.53 -12.10
C VAL A 224 6.20 2.05 -12.26
N TYR A 225 6.05 3.29 -12.69
CA TYR A 225 4.74 3.89 -12.90
C TYR A 225 4.37 3.88 -14.38
N LYS A 226 3.17 3.39 -14.71
CA LYS A 226 2.65 3.39 -16.09
C LYS A 226 1.28 4.03 -16.18
N THR A 227 1.09 4.84 -17.21
CA THR A 227 -0.20 5.43 -17.56
C THR A 227 -1.11 4.38 -18.20
N GLN A 228 -2.42 4.62 -18.17
CA GLN A 228 -3.39 3.78 -18.89
C GLN A 228 -3.08 3.67 -20.39
N ARG A 229 -2.53 4.73 -20.99
CA ARG A 229 -2.18 4.74 -22.42
C ARG A 229 -1.03 3.78 -22.70
N GLN A 230 0.03 3.84 -21.90
CA GLN A 230 1.19 2.92 -22.01
C GLN A 230 0.76 1.47 -21.84
N ILE A 231 -0.01 1.18 -20.78
CA ILE A 231 -0.50 -0.19 -20.52
C ILE A 231 -1.32 -0.70 -21.71
N LYS A 232 -2.25 0.11 -22.23
CA LYS A 232 -3.05 -0.26 -23.40
C LYS A 232 -2.17 -0.53 -24.62
N SER A 233 -1.27 0.39 -24.96
CA SER A 233 -0.44 0.25 -26.15
C SER A 233 0.49 -0.96 -26.09
N GLU A 234 1.09 -1.23 -24.94
CA GLU A 234 2.05 -2.33 -24.76
C GLU A 234 1.36 -3.70 -24.70
N ILE A 235 0.16 -3.78 -24.12
CA ILE A 235 -0.57 -5.05 -24.05
C ILE A 235 -1.20 -5.41 -25.40
N THR A 236 -1.82 -4.44 -26.08
CA THR A 236 -2.63 -4.70 -27.27
C THR A 236 -1.94 -4.34 -28.59
N GLY A 237 -0.78 -3.69 -28.56
CA GLY A 237 -0.07 -3.18 -29.74
C GLY A 237 -0.77 -2.02 -30.46
N LYS A 238 -1.74 -1.36 -29.82
CA LYS A 238 -2.62 -0.36 -30.47
C LYS A 238 -2.61 0.96 -29.71
N ALA A 239 -2.55 2.07 -30.44
CA ALA A 239 -2.47 3.42 -29.85
C ALA A 239 -3.75 3.85 -29.12
N ARG A 240 -4.93 3.36 -29.54
CA ARG A 240 -6.23 3.69 -28.96
C ARG A 240 -7.03 2.41 -28.76
N VAL A 241 -7.28 2.05 -27.51
CA VAL A 241 -8.02 0.84 -27.14
C VAL A 241 -8.95 1.13 -25.96
N ASN A 242 -10.12 0.52 -25.99
CA ASN A 242 -11.08 0.62 -24.89
C ASN A 242 -10.70 -0.33 -23.76
N ALA A 243 -11.13 -0.03 -22.53
CA ALA A 243 -10.77 -0.87 -21.38
C ALA A 243 -11.26 -2.31 -21.54
N ARG A 244 -12.39 -2.53 -22.22
CA ARG A 244 -12.94 -3.86 -22.50
C ARG A 244 -11.98 -4.73 -23.32
N ASP A 245 -11.43 -4.18 -24.39
CA ASP A 245 -10.54 -4.94 -25.28
C ASP A 245 -9.20 -5.23 -24.58
N LEU A 246 -8.69 -4.28 -23.78
CA LEU A 246 -7.56 -4.53 -22.89
C LEU A 246 -7.84 -5.74 -21.98
N PHE A 247 -9.03 -5.81 -21.37
CA PHE A 247 -9.38 -6.91 -20.48
C PHE A 247 -9.52 -8.25 -21.21
N THR A 248 -9.96 -8.23 -22.47
CA THR A 248 -9.94 -9.41 -23.33
C THR A 248 -8.51 -9.89 -23.57
N GLU A 249 -7.58 -8.98 -23.87
CA GLU A 249 -6.16 -9.34 -24.06
C GLU A 249 -5.50 -9.81 -22.75
N VAL A 250 -5.83 -9.19 -21.62
CA VAL A 250 -5.34 -9.58 -20.29
C VAL A 250 -5.72 -11.03 -19.96
N ARG A 251 -6.92 -11.48 -20.33
CA ARG A 251 -7.36 -12.87 -20.08
C ARG A 251 -6.58 -13.91 -20.87
N LYS A 252 -5.90 -13.52 -21.94
CA LYS A 252 -5.03 -14.40 -22.74
C LYS A 252 -3.64 -14.57 -22.11
N ILE A 253 -3.33 -13.85 -21.02
CA ILE A 253 -2.04 -13.91 -20.34
C ILE A 253 -2.03 -15.11 -19.37
N GLY A 254 -1.49 -16.24 -19.83
CA GLY A 254 -1.34 -17.46 -19.01
C GLY A 254 -2.62 -17.78 -18.23
N ASP A 255 -2.47 -18.00 -16.91
CA ASP A 255 -3.57 -18.35 -16.01
C ASP A 255 -4.42 -17.16 -15.52
N ALA A 256 -4.38 -16.00 -16.20
CA ALA A 256 -5.13 -14.81 -15.77
C ALA A 256 -6.64 -15.05 -15.65
N THR A 257 -7.22 -15.86 -16.53
CA THR A 257 -8.66 -16.20 -16.45
C THR A 257 -8.99 -16.96 -15.16
N LYS A 258 -8.10 -17.87 -14.74
CA LYS A 258 -8.23 -18.62 -13.48
C LYS A 258 -8.06 -17.69 -12.28
N ALA A 259 -7.02 -16.86 -12.27
CA ALA A 259 -6.73 -15.91 -11.19
C ALA A 259 -7.87 -14.89 -10.97
N LEU A 260 -8.57 -14.49 -12.03
CA LEU A 260 -9.72 -13.57 -11.95
C LEU A 260 -11.04 -14.25 -11.55
N GLY A 261 -11.10 -15.57 -11.56
CA GLY A 261 -12.34 -16.36 -11.58
C GLY A 261 -13.30 -16.18 -10.39
N GLY A 262 -12.81 -15.73 -9.22
CA GLY A 262 -13.68 -15.50 -8.06
C GLY A 262 -13.93 -14.04 -7.69
N LEU A 263 -13.57 -13.08 -8.55
CA LEU A 263 -13.95 -11.68 -8.38
C LEU A 263 -15.42 -11.51 -8.79
N ARG A 264 -16.26 -10.99 -7.89
CA ARG A 264 -17.72 -11.01 -8.05
C ARG A 264 -18.25 -9.75 -8.71
N THR A 265 -17.59 -8.61 -8.51
CA THR A 265 -18.08 -7.33 -9.03
C THR A 265 -17.32 -6.87 -10.26
N LYS A 266 -18.01 -6.19 -11.19
CA LYS A 266 -17.38 -5.55 -12.36
C LYS A 266 -16.24 -4.60 -11.95
N ARG A 267 -16.37 -3.94 -10.79
CA ARG A 267 -15.34 -3.04 -10.26
C ARG A 267 -14.09 -3.81 -9.86
N GLU A 268 -14.25 -4.91 -9.11
CA GLU A 268 -13.13 -5.79 -8.74
C GLU A 268 -12.40 -6.33 -9.97
N LEU A 269 -13.15 -6.91 -10.90
CA LEU A 269 -12.62 -7.43 -12.15
C LEU A 269 -11.84 -6.36 -12.92
N SER A 270 -12.36 -5.13 -12.99
CA SER A 270 -11.69 -4.01 -13.63
C SER A 270 -10.35 -3.66 -12.96
N HIS A 271 -10.33 -3.51 -11.63
CA HIS A 271 -9.11 -3.18 -10.90
C HIS A 271 -8.03 -4.27 -11.01
N ALA A 272 -8.41 -5.54 -10.86
CA ALA A 272 -7.48 -6.65 -11.00
C ALA A 272 -6.98 -6.80 -12.45
N SER A 273 -7.85 -6.64 -13.45
CA SER A 273 -7.43 -6.69 -14.87
C SER A 273 -6.46 -5.56 -15.20
N TRP A 274 -6.65 -4.37 -14.63
CA TRP A 274 -5.68 -3.27 -14.75
C TRP A 274 -4.35 -3.58 -14.05
N ALA A 275 -4.36 -4.27 -12.92
CA ALA A 275 -3.15 -4.68 -12.22
C ALA A 275 -2.36 -5.71 -13.06
N ILE A 276 -3.03 -6.73 -13.60
CA ILE A 276 -2.42 -7.70 -14.53
C ILE A 276 -1.85 -6.99 -15.74
N GLY A 277 -2.63 -6.08 -16.34
CA GLY A 277 -2.20 -5.25 -17.45
C GLY A 277 -0.94 -4.44 -17.11
N ALA A 278 -0.86 -3.83 -15.92
CA ALA A 278 0.31 -3.08 -15.49
C ALA A 278 1.57 -3.97 -15.43
N ALA A 279 1.50 -5.12 -14.74
CA ALA A 279 2.63 -6.04 -14.65
C ALA A 279 3.07 -6.58 -16.03
N ALA A 280 2.12 -7.04 -16.84
CA ALA A 280 2.43 -7.60 -18.16
C ALA A 280 2.97 -6.55 -19.13
N SER A 281 2.53 -5.29 -19.01
CA SER A 281 2.98 -4.20 -19.87
C SER A 281 4.44 -3.83 -19.61
N PHE A 282 4.93 -4.04 -18.39
CA PHE A 282 6.37 -3.96 -18.11
C PHE A 282 7.11 -5.10 -18.79
N ILE A 283 6.67 -6.35 -18.59
CA ILE A 283 7.34 -7.54 -19.13
C ILE A 283 7.39 -7.52 -20.67
N LYS A 284 6.35 -7.03 -21.34
CA LYS A 284 6.31 -6.88 -22.81
C LYS A 284 7.06 -5.66 -23.34
N GLY A 285 7.33 -4.67 -22.50
CA GLY A 285 8.00 -3.43 -22.88
C GLY A 285 9.51 -3.44 -22.66
N VAL A 286 10.03 -4.47 -21.98
CA VAL A 286 11.45 -4.81 -21.88
C VAL A 286 11.81 -5.73 -23.05
#